data_AF-A0A2G2YEH3-F1
#
_entry.id   AF-A0A2G2YEH3-F1
#
_cell.length_a   1.000
_cell.length_b   1.000
_cell.length_c   1.000
_cell.angle_alpha   90.00
_cell.angle_beta   90.00
_cell.angle_gamma   90.00
#
_symmetry.space_group_name_H-M   'P 1'
#
loop_
_entity.id
_entity.type
_entity.pdbx_description
1 polymer ?
#
loop_
_entity_poly.entity_id
_entity_poly.type
_entity_poly.pdbx_seq_one_letter_code
_entity_poly.pdbx_strand_id
1 'polypeptide(L)'
;MKINKREVKDDECYWSLEDQKEISILLTKQNKDDWWKSLFKVGPEIDTQKLEPEPSKLSNLDNETRATVGKMMFDQRQKQMRLPTSEKIKNQDMLQQFMEQNPDMAKNFSNVCQTLR
;
A
#
# COMPACT_ATOMS: atom_id res chain seq x y z
N MET A 1 22.96 -9.74 -27.98
CA MET A 1 21.68 -9.97 -28.69
C MET A 1 20.56 -9.38 -27.83
N LYS A 2 20.06 -8.18 -28.16
CA LYS A 2 18.93 -7.58 -27.42
C LYS A 2 17.66 -8.23 -27.94
N ILE A 3 17.09 -9.13 -27.15
CA ILE A 3 15.79 -9.72 -27.47
C ILE A 3 14.76 -8.59 -27.39
N ASN A 4 14.14 -8.24 -28.52
CA ASN A 4 13.00 -7.34 -28.55
C ASN A 4 11.84 -8.02 -27.83
N LYS A 5 11.76 -7.86 -26.51
CA LYS A 5 10.62 -8.33 -25.73
C LYS A 5 9.44 -7.42 -26.07
N ARG A 6 8.43 -7.96 -26.75
CA ARG A 6 7.16 -7.24 -26.95
C ARG A 6 6.49 -7.08 -25.57
N GLU A 7 5.76 -5.99 -25.38
CA GLU A 7 5.08 -5.74 -24.09
C GLU A 7 3.68 -6.36 -24.04
N VAL A 8 3.11 -6.60 -25.23
CA VAL A 8 1.79 -7.20 -25.44
C VAL A 8 1.90 -8.43 -26.33
N LYS A 9 0.97 -9.37 -26.12
CA LYS A 9 0.76 -10.50 -27.01
C LYS A 9 -0.25 -10.10 -28.08
N ASP A 10 0.24 -9.80 -29.28
CA ASP A 10 -0.57 -9.33 -30.39
C ASP A 10 -1.71 -10.29 -30.76
N ASP A 11 -1.46 -11.59 -30.73
CA ASP A 11 -2.45 -12.63 -31.05
C ASP A 11 -3.60 -12.73 -30.03
N GLU A 12 -3.42 -12.17 -28.83
CA GLU A 12 -4.41 -12.17 -27.75
C GLU A 12 -4.99 -10.75 -27.49
N CYS A 13 -4.80 -9.81 -28.43
CA CYS A 13 -5.36 -8.46 -28.35
C CYS A 13 -6.52 -8.30 -29.35
N TYR A 14 -7.56 -7.56 -28.97
CA TYR A 14 -8.69 -7.27 -29.83
C TYR A 14 -9.26 -5.88 -29.57
N TRP A 15 -10.03 -5.38 -30.52
CA TRP A 15 -10.76 -4.13 -30.39
C TRP A 15 -12.18 -4.29 -30.90
N SER A 16 -13.10 -3.50 -30.38
CA SER A 16 -14.50 -3.46 -30.79
C SER A 16 -14.98 -2.01 -30.85
N LEU A 17 -15.96 -1.76 -31.72
CA LEU A 17 -16.70 -0.51 -31.75
C LEU A 17 -18.06 -0.74 -31.09
N GLU A 18 -18.26 -0.13 -29.94
CA GLU A 18 -19.48 -0.21 -29.14
C GLU A 18 -20.42 0.93 -29.51
N ASP A 19 -21.67 0.60 -29.83
CA ASP A 19 -22.75 1.53 -30.19
C ASP A 19 -22.41 2.57 -31.27
N GLN A 20 -21.41 2.26 -32.12
CA GLN A 20 -20.83 3.19 -33.11
C GLN A 20 -20.29 4.50 -32.54
N LYS A 21 -20.01 4.54 -31.23
CA LYS A 21 -19.60 5.75 -30.52
C LYS A 21 -18.32 5.59 -29.74
N GLU A 22 -18.01 4.38 -29.27
CA GLU A 22 -16.86 4.13 -28.41
C GLU A 22 -16.00 3.00 -28.95
N ILE A 23 -14.68 3.19 -28.93
CA ILE A 23 -13.72 2.16 -29.32
C ILE A 23 -13.14 1.55 -28.05
N SER A 24 -13.46 0.28 -27.83
CA SER A 24 -12.89 -0.52 -26.76
C SER A 24 -11.68 -1.29 -27.29
N ILE A 25 -10.54 -1.17 -26.62
CA ILE A 25 -9.30 -1.88 -26.97
C ILE A 25 -8.89 -2.74 -25.77
N LEU A 26 -8.76 -4.05 -26.00
CA LEU A 26 -8.22 -4.98 -25.02
C LEU A 26 -6.80 -5.38 -25.41
N LEU A 27 -5.87 -5.12 -24.49
CA LEU A 27 -4.46 -5.47 -24.64
C LEU A 27 -4.07 -6.55 -23.62
N THR A 28 -3.50 -7.64 -24.11
CA THR A 28 -3.00 -8.72 -23.26
C THR A 28 -1.51 -8.55 -23.01
N LYS A 29 -1.11 -8.35 -21.74
CA LYS A 29 0.29 -8.22 -21.35
C LYS A 29 1.08 -9.50 -21.63
N GLN A 30 2.29 -9.34 -22.14
CA GLN A 30 3.24 -10.45 -22.23
C GLN A 30 3.87 -10.78 -20.88
N ASN A 31 4.15 -9.77 -20.04
CA ASN A 31 4.54 -9.97 -18.64
C ASN A 31 3.35 -9.66 -17.72
N LYS A 32 2.86 -10.66 -16.98
CA LYS A 32 1.68 -10.51 -16.12
C LYS A 32 1.99 -9.88 -14.77
N ASP A 33 3.25 -9.91 -14.34
CA ASP A 33 3.65 -9.50 -12.99
C ASP A 33 3.97 -8.01 -12.89
N ASP A 34 4.27 -7.35 -14.01
CA ASP A 34 4.68 -5.95 -14.05
C ASP A 34 3.52 -4.99 -14.35
N TRP A 35 3.51 -3.88 -13.62
CA TRP A 35 2.69 -2.72 -13.94
C TRP A 35 3.30 -1.92 -15.09
N TRP A 36 2.47 -1.50 -16.04
CA TRP A 36 2.91 -0.54 -17.04
C TRP A 36 2.96 0.83 -16.37
N LYS A 37 4.07 1.54 -16.54
CA LYS A 37 4.22 2.90 -15.99
C LYS A 37 3.30 3.90 -16.69
N SER A 38 2.99 3.66 -17.96
CA SER A 38 2.13 4.49 -18.80
C SER A 38 1.51 3.63 -19.90
N LEU A 39 0.37 4.08 -20.47
CA LEU A 39 -0.23 3.41 -21.62
C LEU A 39 0.59 3.64 -22.91
N PHE A 40 1.19 4.81 -23.04
CA PHE A 40 2.06 5.18 -24.17
C PHE A 40 3.47 5.47 -23.66
N LYS A 41 4.48 5.19 -24.50
CA LYS A 41 5.90 5.41 -24.16
C LYS A 41 6.22 6.87 -23.78
N VAL A 42 5.47 7.81 -24.33
CA VAL A 42 5.54 9.24 -24.00
C VAL A 42 4.12 9.68 -23.67
N GLY A 43 3.73 9.54 -22.41
CA GLY A 43 2.40 9.84 -21.93
C GLY A 43 2.38 10.01 -20.41
N PRO A 44 1.24 10.43 -19.83
CA PRO A 44 1.11 10.53 -18.39
C PRO A 44 1.34 9.17 -17.72
N GLU A 45 2.03 9.18 -16.59
CA GLU A 45 2.20 7.98 -15.78
C GLU A 45 0.88 7.58 -15.12
N ILE A 46 0.68 6.27 -14.99
CA ILE A 46 -0.47 5.70 -14.29
C ILE A 46 -0.26 5.91 -12.79
N ASP A 47 -1.14 6.67 -12.16
CA ASP A 47 -1.16 6.85 -10.71
C ASP A 47 -1.71 5.59 -10.03
N THR A 48 -0.80 4.68 -9.68
CA THR A 48 -1.16 3.42 -8.99
C THR A 48 -1.56 3.63 -7.52
N GLN A 49 -1.47 4.84 -6.96
CA GLN A 49 -1.86 5.11 -5.56
C GLN A 49 -3.37 5.19 -5.38
N LYS A 50 -4.13 5.42 -6.45
CA LYS A 50 -5.60 5.45 -6.44
C LYS A 50 -6.25 4.11 -6.74
N LEU A 51 -5.46 3.12 -7.13
CA LEU A 51 -5.96 1.77 -7.36
C LEU A 51 -6.08 1.10 -6.01
N GLU A 52 -7.30 1.01 -5.48
CA GLU A 52 -7.56 0.05 -4.42
C GLU A 52 -7.23 -1.33 -5.00
N PRO A 53 -6.25 -2.06 -4.44
CA PRO A 53 -6.11 -3.45 -4.84
C PRO A 53 -7.44 -4.12 -4.55
N GLU A 54 -8.07 -4.68 -5.58
CA GLU A 54 -9.12 -5.69 -5.41
C GLU A 54 -8.68 -6.56 -4.24
N PRO A 55 -9.46 -6.64 -3.14
CA PRO A 55 -9.02 -7.32 -1.94
C PRO A 55 -8.80 -8.78 -2.32
N SER A 56 -7.57 -9.09 -2.70
CA SER A 56 -7.14 -10.41 -3.11
C SER A 56 -7.58 -11.31 -1.98
N LYS A 57 -8.59 -12.13 -2.30
CA LYS A 57 -9.51 -12.76 -1.34
C LYS A 57 -8.73 -13.14 -0.09
N LEU A 58 -8.87 -12.35 0.99
CA LEU A 58 -8.19 -12.60 2.27
C LEU A 58 -8.36 -14.05 2.73
N SER A 59 -9.45 -14.70 2.30
CA SER A 59 -9.75 -16.12 2.46
C SER A 59 -8.69 -17.09 1.93
N ASN A 60 -7.86 -16.70 0.96
CA ASN A 60 -6.84 -17.57 0.36
C ASN A 60 -5.45 -17.45 1.03
N LEU A 61 -5.29 -16.46 1.92
CA LEU A 61 -4.06 -16.26 2.68
C LEU A 61 -4.10 -17.08 3.97
N ASP A 62 -2.96 -17.62 4.37
CA ASP A 62 -2.76 -18.27 5.67
C ASP A 62 -2.92 -17.26 6.82
N ASN A 63 -3.10 -17.75 8.05
CA ASN A 63 -3.44 -16.91 9.20
C ASN A 63 -2.36 -15.86 9.53
N GLU A 64 -1.08 -16.16 9.29
CA GLU A 64 0.03 -15.24 9.55
C GLU A 64 0.04 -14.10 8.53
N THR A 65 -0.16 -14.43 7.25
CA THR A 65 -0.26 -13.44 6.19
C THR A 65 -1.50 -12.55 6.36
N ARG A 66 -2.64 -13.08 6.81
CA ARG A 66 -3.84 -12.27 7.13
C ARG A 66 -3.59 -11.25 8.24
N ALA A 67 -2.91 -11.64 9.30
CA ALA A 67 -2.59 -10.72 10.40
C ALA A 67 -1.67 -9.59 9.92
N THR A 68 -0.69 -9.92 9.08
CA THR A 68 0.24 -8.95 8.49
C THR A 68 -0.46 -7.96 7.57
N VAL A 69 -1.32 -8.45 6.66
CA VAL A 69 -2.11 -7.60 5.75
C VAL A 69 -3.10 -6.73 6.54
N GLY A 70 -3.76 -7.28 7.57
CA GLY A 70 -4.65 -6.53 8.45
C GLY A 70 -3.93 -5.38 9.17
N LYS A 71 -2.72 -5.63 9.70
CA LYS A 71 -1.87 -4.60 10.30
C LYS A 71 -1.50 -3.52 9.28
N MET A 72 -1.10 -3.92 8.07
CA MET A 72 -0.72 -3.00 7.00
C MET A 72 -1.88 -2.09 6.59
N MET A 73 -3.08 -2.66 6.42
CA MET A 73 -4.31 -1.91 6.11
C MET A 73 -4.67 -0.92 7.23
N PHE A 74 -4.56 -1.32 8.49
CA PHE A 74 -4.78 -0.43 9.64
C PHE A 74 -3.79 0.73 9.64
N ASP A 75 -2.49 0.44 9.50
CA ASP A 75 -1.43 1.46 9.51
C ASP A 75 -1.57 2.44 8.34
N GLN A 76 -2.00 1.97 7.16
CA GLN A 76 -2.26 2.82 6.01
C GLN A 76 -3.38 3.83 6.29
N ARG A 77 -4.50 3.40 6.89
CA ARG A 77 -5.60 4.28 7.29
C ARG A 77 -5.19 5.29 8.36
N GLN A 78 -4.45 4.85 9.37
CA GLN A 78 -3.93 5.73 10.44
C GLN A 78 -3.04 6.82 9.84
N LYS A 79 -2.11 6.46 8.93
CA LYS A 79 -1.24 7.43 8.24
C LYS A 79 -2.02 8.47 7.44
N GLN A 80 -3.06 8.06 6.72
CA GLN A 80 -3.93 8.98 5.98
C GLN A 80 -4.64 9.97 6.93
N MET A 81 -5.06 9.50 8.10
CA MET A 81 -5.66 10.34 9.15
C MET A 81 -4.65 11.10 10.01
N ARG A 82 -3.34 10.98 9.74
CA ARG A 82 -2.24 11.53 10.56
C ARG A 82 -2.25 11.05 12.01
N LEU A 83 -2.79 9.86 12.23
CA LEU A 83 -2.89 9.19 13.51
C LEU A 83 -1.74 8.17 13.71
N PRO A 84 -1.46 7.73 14.96
CA PRO A 84 -0.37 6.80 15.24
C PRO A 84 -0.62 5.40 14.64
N THR A 85 0.44 4.78 14.13
CA THR A 85 0.42 3.39 13.64
C THR A 85 0.32 2.40 14.80
N SER A 86 -0.03 1.16 14.49
CA SER A 86 -0.11 0.05 15.45
C SER A 86 1.13 -0.10 16.33
N GLU A 87 2.32 0.09 15.77
CA GLU A 87 3.59 0.06 16.51
C GLU A 87 3.76 1.25 17.45
N LYS A 88 3.38 2.45 17.01
CA LYS A 88 3.40 3.65 17.87
C LYS A 88 2.41 3.54 19.02
N ILE A 89 1.24 2.94 18.78
CA ILE A 89 0.25 2.68 19.83
C ILE A 89 0.84 1.71 20.85
N LYS A 90 1.37 0.56 20.41
CA LYS A 90 2.01 -0.43 21.31
C LYS A 90 3.16 0.16 22.13
N ASN A 91 3.99 1.01 21.52
CA ASN A 91 5.10 1.65 22.22
C ASN A 91 4.61 2.65 23.28
N GLN A 92 3.54 3.41 22.98
CA GLN A 92 2.92 4.32 23.96
C GLN A 92 2.29 3.53 25.10
N ASP A 93 1.60 2.42 24.81
CA ASP A 93 0.98 1.58 25.83
C ASP A 93 2.03 0.95 26.75
N MET A 94 3.14 0.43 26.20
CA MET A 94 4.25 -0.10 27.01
C MET A 94 4.89 0.98 27.88
N LEU A 95 5.11 2.17 27.32
CA LEU A 95 5.67 3.29 28.08
C LEU A 95 4.73 3.70 29.21
N GLN A 96 3.42 3.75 28.94
CA GLN A 96 2.42 4.08 29.94
C GLN A 96 2.38 3.04 31.07
N GLN A 97 2.34 1.75 30.74
CA GLN A 97 2.41 0.67 31.74
C GLN A 97 3.67 0.76 32.58
N PHE A 98 4.81 1.06 31.95
CA PHE A 98 6.09 1.20 32.65
C PHE A 98 6.08 2.40 33.61
N MET A 99 5.50 3.53 33.21
CA MET A 99 5.34 4.72 34.06
C MET A 99 4.38 4.47 35.25
N GLU A 100 3.29 3.72 35.04
CA GLU A 100 2.35 3.33 36.10
C GLU A 100 3.00 2.40 37.13
N GLN A 101 3.84 1.46 36.68
CA GLN A 101 4.53 0.52 37.54
C GLN A 101 5.77 1.11 38.23
N ASN A 102 6.34 2.20 37.71
CA ASN A 102 7.55 2.85 38.24
C ASN A 102 7.32 4.36 38.45
N PRO A 103 6.53 4.75 39.47
CA PRO A 103 6.13 6.14 39.71
C PRO A 103 7.31 7.09 39.98
N ASP A 104 8.43 6.59 40.50
CA ASP A 104 9.65 7.40 40.71
C ASP A 104 10.36 7.74 39.39
N MET A 105 10.29 6.86 38.38
CA MET A 105 10.87 7.11 37.06
C MET A 105 9.99 8.07 36.22
N ALA A 106 8.67 8.00 36.39
CA ALA A 106 7.73 8.94 35.76
C ALA A 106 7.96 10.40 36.19
N LYS A 107 8.29 10.64 37.47
CA LYS A 107 8.64 11.97 37.98
C LYS A 107 9.92 12.53 37.34
N ASN A 108 10.90 11.69 37.04
CA ASN A 108 12.15 12.11 36.41
C ASN A 108 11.99 12.44 34.91
N PHE A 109 11.14 11.72 34.18
CA PHE A 109 10.86 11.99 32.76
C PHE A 109 10.18 13.35 32.54
N SER A 110 9.29 13.78 33.43
CA SER A 110 8.64 15.10 33.39
C SER A 110 9.66 16.26 33.46
N ASN A 111 10.70 16.09 34.29
CA ASN A 111 11.72 17.13 34.51
C ASN A 111 12.65 17.32 33.30
N VAL A 112 12.92 16.28 32.51
CA VAL A 112 13.78 16.37 31.31
C VAL A 112 13.13 17.21 30.21
N CYS A 113 11.81 17.12 30.03
CA CYS A 113 11.09 17.96 29.07
C CYS A 113 11.01 19.45 29.46
N GLN A 114 11.19 19.79 30.76
CA GLN A 114 11.19 21.18 31.22
C GLN A 114 12.57 21.87 31.11
N THR A 115 13.65 21.11 30.94
CA THR A 115 15.03 21.66 30.92
C THR A 115 15.52 22.01 29.51
N LEU A 116 14.69 21.84 28.48
CA LEU A 116 14.95 22.29 27.10
C LEU A 116 13.97 23.41 26.69
N ARG A 117 13.88 24.45 27.51
CA ARG A 117 13.23 25.70 27.16
C ARG A 117 14.15 26.88 27.46
#